data_AF-A0A1A8IGR2-F1
#
_entry.id   AF-A0A1A8IGR2-F1
#
_cell.length_a   1.000
_cell.length_b   1.000
_cell.length_c   1.000
_cell.angle_alpha   90.00
_cell.angle_beta   90.00
_cell.angle_gamma   90.00
#
_symmetry.space_group_name_H-M   'P 1'
#
loop_
_entity.id
_entity.type
_entity.pdbx_description
1 polymer ?
#
loop_
_entity_poly.entity_id
_entity_poly.type
_entity_poly.pdbx_seq_one_letter_code
_entity_poly.pdbx_strand_id
1 'polypeptide(L)' 'GWWYNSCQLANLNGVYYRGSYDPKGNTPHQAENGVVWTTFKPATYSLKAVRMFVRPAEF' A
#
# COMPACT_ATOMS: atom_id res chain seq x y z
N GLY A 1 -8.90 6.58 0.57
CA GLY A 1 -9.54 5.93 -0.60
C GLY A 1 -8.48 5.48 -1.58
N TRP A 2 -8.76 4.46 -2.38
CA TRP A 2 -7.85 3.90 -3.40
C TRP A 2 -8.66 3.30 -4.56
N TRP A 3 -8.02 3.02 -5.71
CA TRP A 3 -8.63 2.28 -6.82
C TRP A 3 -8.57 0.77 -6.54
N TYR A 4 -9.54 0.28 -5.77
CA TYR A 4 -9.63 -1.14 -5.39
C TYR A 4 -10.27 -1.99 -6.48
N ASN A 5 -9.93 -3.28 -6.47
CA ASN A 5 -10.66 -4.33 -7.19
C ASN A 5 -11.03 -5.44 -6.20
N SER A 6 -10.56 -6.68 -6.38
CA SER A 6 -10.56 -7.72 -5.35
C SER A 6 -9.37 -7.50 -4.40
N CYS A 7 -9.52 -6.59 -3.45
CA CYS A 7 -8.45 -6.02 -2.62
C CYS A 7 -7.51 -5.13 -3.45
N GLN A 8 -6.20 -5.40 -3.41
CA GLN A 8 -5.18 -4.55 -3.98
C GLN A 8 -3.88 -5.30 -4.24
N LEU A 9 -3.17 -4.92 -5.31
CA LEU A 9 -1.74 -5.23 -5.50
C LEU A 9 -0.85 -4.05 -5.08
N ALA A 10 -1.39 -2.84 -5.04
CA ALA A 10 -0.73 -1.66 -4.51
C ALA A 10 -1.75 -0.83 -3.76
N ASN A 11 -1.33 -0.19 -2.68
CA ASN A 11 -2.12 0.82 -1.98
C ASN A 11 -1.17 1.88 -1.43
N LEU A 12 -0.90 2.92 -2.22
CA LEU A 12 -0.01 4.01 -1.81
C LEU A 12 -0.68 4.97 -0.82
N ASN A 13 -1.99 4.84 -0.62
CA ASN A 13 -2.78 5.58 0.37
C ASN A 13 -3.11 4.74 1.62
N GLY A 14 -2.41 3.62 1.83
CA GLY A 14 -2.61 2.75 2.98
C GLY A 14 -2.12 3.34 4.30
N VAL A 15 -2.40 2.63 5.40
CA VAL A 15 -1.95 3.00 6.74
C VAL A 15 -0.43 2.90 6.79
N TYR A 16 0.21 3.91 7.35
CA TYR A 16 1.66 3.87 7.52
C TYR A 16 2.06 2.97 8.69
N TYR A 17 2.75 1.87 8.38
CA TYR A 17 3.46 1.06 9.36
C TYR A 17 4.97 1.18 9.18
N ARG A 18 5.72 0.97 10.26
CA ARG A 18 7.18 1.00 10.22
C ARG A 18 7.73 -0.34 9.72
N GLY A 19 7.77 -0.50 8.39
CA GLY A 19 8.28 -1.70 7.74
C GLY A 19 7.31 -2.87 7.80
N SER A 20 7.79 -4.04 8.21
CA SER A 20 6.95 -5.23 8.35
C SER A 20 5.90 -5.05 9.44
N TYR A 21 4.67 -5.46 9.17
CA TYR A 21 3.54 -5.40 10.10
C TYR A 21 2.73 -6.69 10.04
N ASP A 22 2.00 -6.99 11.11
CA ASP A 22 1.09 -8.15 11.18
C ASP A 22 -0.34 -7.72 10.82
N PRO A 23 -0.89 -8.18 9.69
CA PRO A 23 -2.27 -7.90 9.30
C PRO A 23 -3.32 -8.37 10.31
N LYS A 24 -3.03 -9.38 11.14
CA LYS A 24 -3.96 -9.87 12.16
C LYS A 24 -4.20 -8.85 13.27
N GLY A 25 -3.26 -7.94 13.48
CA GLY A 25 -3.40 -6.83 14.43
C GLY A 25 -4.20 -5.65 13.88
N ASN A 26 -4.55 -5.66 12.60
CA ASN A 26 -5.25 -4.55 11.98
C ASN A 26 -6.72 -4.53 12.39
N THR A 27 -7.17 -3.39 12.90
CA THR A 27 -8.56 -3.12 13.27
C THR A 27 -9.11 -2.00 12.36
N PRO A 28 -10.40 -2.07 11.96
CA PRO A 28 -11.42 -3.07 12.31
C PRO A 28 -11.34 -4.39 11.51
N HIS A 29 -10.49 -4.46 10.48
CA HIS A 29 -10.39 -5.62 9.60
C HIS A 29 -8.96 -6.14 9.53
N GLN A 30 -8.80 -7.45 9.75
CA GLN A 30 -7.52 -8.17 9.79
C GLN A 30 -6.97 -8.42 8.37
N ALA A 31 -6.66 -7.35 7.64
CA ALA A 31 -6.23 -7.41 6.23
C ALA A 31 -4.98 -6.55 5.99
N GLU A 32 -4.26 -6.81 4.89
CA GLU A 32 -3.11 -5.97 4.50
C GLU A 32 -3.59 -4.58 4.07
N ASN A 33 -3.51 -3.60 4.97
CA ASN A 33 -4.01 -2.25 4.77
C ASN A 33 -2.88 -1.20 4.77
N GLY A 34 -1.61 -1.64 4.76
CA GLY A 34 -0.44 -0.76 4.81
C GLY A 34 -0.17 -0.01 3.50
N VAL A 35 0.89 0.79 3.49
CA VAL A 35 1.42 1.39 2.24
C VAL A 35 2.14 0.31 1.41
N VAL A 36 1.43 -0.38 0.52
CA VAL A 36 1.93 -1.62 -0.12
C VAL A 36 2.15 -1.49 -1.63
N TRP A 37 3.08 -2.29 -2.15
CA TRP A 37 3.31 -2.52 -3.58
C TRP A 37 3.88 -3.94 -3.78
N THR A 38 3.00 -4.90 -4.07
CA THR A 38 3.29 -6.35 -3.97
C THR A 38 4.32 -6.84 -4.97
N THR A 39 4.47 -6.17 -6.11
CA THR A 39 5.51 -6.48 -7.10
C THR A 39 6.90 -5.98 -6.69
N PHE A 40 7.03 -5.27 -5.57
CA PHE A 40 8.30 -4.76 -5.03
C PHE A 40 8.63 -5.31 -3.64
N LYS A 41 7.66 -5.35 -2.72
CA LYS A 41 7.80 -5.86 -1.36
C LYS A 41 6.58 -6.70 -0.96
N PRO A 42 6.68 -7.61 0.02
CA PRO A 42 5.53 -8.38 0.50
C PRO A 42 4.37 -7.49 0.94
N ALA A 43 3.13 -7.98 0.84
CA ALA A 43 1.92 -7.25 1.26
C ALA A 43 1.92 -6.87 2.75
N THR A 44 2.73 -7.57 3.57
CA THR A 44 2.94 -7.31 4.99
C THR A 44 4.05 -6.29 5.28
N TYR A 45 4.57 -5.61 4.26
CA TYR A 45 5.58 -4.56 4.42
C TYR A 45 5.02 -3.20 3.97
N SER A 46 4.96 -2.26 4.90
CA SER A 46 4.59 -0.87 4.59
C SER A 46 5.82 -0.10 4.15
N LEU A 47 5.76 0.47 2.95
CA LEU A 47 6.81 1.32 2.39
C LEU A 47 7.04 2.56 3.27
N LYS A 48 8.30 2.95 3.41
CA LYS A 48 8.69 4.09 4.27
C LYS A 48 8.23 5.43 3.73
N ALA A 49 8.24 5.58 2.41
CA ALA A 49 7.86 6.80 1.71
C ALA A 49 7.40 6.46 0.30
N VAL A 50 6.44 7.23 -0.19
CA VAL A 50 5.87 7.12 -1.54
C VAL A 50 5.63 8.52 -2.07
N ARG A 51 5.77 8.70 -3.38
CA ARG A 51 5.35 9.93 -4.08
C ARG A 51 4.79 9.54 -5.43
N MET A 52 3.68 10.16 -5.81
CA MET A 52 3.04 9.96 -7.11
C MET A 52 3.15 11.27 -7.88
N PHE A 53 3.69 11.21 -9.09
CA PHE A 53 3.82 12.35 -9.98
C PHE A 53 3.34 11.94 -11.38
N VAL A 54 2.74 12.88 -12.09
CA VAL A 54 2.34 12.71 -13.49
C VAL A 54 3.04 13.78 -14.30
N ARG A 55 3.56 13.39 -15.46
CA ARG A 55 4.12 14.29 -16.47
C ARG A 55 3.32 14.11 -17.77
N PRO A 56 3.08 15.17 -18.56
CA PRO A 56 2.50 15.03 -19.89
C PRO A 56 3.29 14.05 -20.75
N ALA A 57 2.59 13.23 -21.54
CA ALA A 57 3.21 12.22 -22.40
C ALA A 57 3.94 12.84 -23.61
N GLU A 58 3.54 14.03 -24.04
CA GLU A 58 4.03 14.72 -25.25
C GLU A 58 5.17 15.72 -24.98
N PHE A 59 5.91 15.56 -23.88
CA PHE A 59 7.04 16.44 -23.59
C PHE A 59 8.25 16.16 -24.48
#